data_AF-A0A166CZD0-F1
#
_entry.id   AF-A0A166CZD0-F1
#
_cell.length_a   1.000
_cell.length_b   1.000
_cell.length_c   1.000
_cell.angle_alpha   90.00
_cell.angle_beta   90.00
_cell.angle_gamma   90.00
#
_symmetry.space_group_name_H-M   'P 1'
#
loop_
_entity.id
_entity.type
_entity.pdbx_description
1 polymer ?
#
loop_
_entity_poly.entity_id
_entity_poly.type
_entity_poly.pdbx_seq_one_letter_code
_entity_poly.pdbx_strand_id
1 'polypeptide(L)'
;MAGQRYPILKEITIGYDGIRFSLGAGGLPGPPSIPPNAPIMLPDNLLGEGAPKVTTISLNGVQLNWALVRNLRILHATFDDNTVPATNLESIVDALGRCPLLEDLRMTLPTTFLPNGAPSTSPISLRHLRKVSIRSNSDVCTALFQAFADLPRTARISLLSANTSSLQQISQLSSILGMHGNQEGAPAIRAITLTQGALFAGLGGNVGINVNVQVQGADLRATQLCVAGRTYLDRQRHFDVPFSMTPTGSALMSISAIPNSETTTEIVLANILQSWPLVGATTVDLRSCRVVAVPMWRALFENMPSVTTVVLRPEALSLDSLLQLLRTVLREERRLVVRHIILDAGELGFGPMSTLFGGQTVQETPTTRARLNFMRVLQYCTGAAQEGLPLDTVELVNDDAHAQIDRVIQVEPETDWAEIYRDLGEGFVYEGVLHNTKVGPEGVKKDSFVGSKSTKVNDALHRYARRFLF
;
A
#
# COMPACT_ATOMS: atom_id res chain seq x y z
N MET A 1 10.56 15.26 54.61
CA MET A 1 9.78 14.21 53.92
C MET A 1 10.12 14.26 52.43
N ALA A 2 10.91 13.32 51.92
CA ALA A 2 11.21 13.23 50.50
C ALA A 2 9.93 12.78 49.77
N GLY A 3 9.35 13.66 48.95
CA GLY A 3 8.16 13.33 48.17
C GLY A 3 8.46 12.19 47.20
N GLN A 4 7.87 11.03 47.46
CA GLN A 4 8.00 9.84 46.62
C GLN A 4 7.42 10.17 45.23
N ARG A 5 8.28 10.32 44.22
CA ARG A 5 7.85 10.54 42.83
C ARG A 5 7.38 9.21 42.27
N TYR A 6 6.07 9.01 42.21
CA TYR A 6 5.49 7.86 41.52
C TYR A 6 5.84 7.91 40.02
N PRO A 7 6.16 6.76 39.40
CA PRO A 7 6.42 6.70 37.96
C PRO A 7 5.20 7.17 37.18
N ILE A 8 5.43 8.01 36.17
CA ILE A 8 4.37 8.54 35.30
C ILE A 8 4.16 7.53 34.16
N LEU A 9 2.99 6.91 34.12
CA LEU A 9 2.55 6.10 32.98
C LEU A 9 2.30 7.01 31.77
N LYS A 10 3.02 6.76 30.66
CA LYS A 10 2.91 7.53 29.41
C LYS A 10 2.33 6.72 28.25
N GLU A 11 2.48 5.40 28.30
CA GLU A 11 2.15 4.47 27.22
C GLU A 11 1.43 3.24 27.79
N ILE A 12 0.39 2.80 27.08
CA ILE A 12 -0.33 1.56 27.36
C ILE A 12 -0.35 0.73 26.08
N THR A 13 0.22 -0.48 26.12
CA THR A 13 0.22 -1.43 25.00
C THR A 13 -0.32 -2.78 25.45
N ILE A 14 -1.44 -3.22 24.87
CA ILE A 14 -2.11 -4.47 25.24
C ILE A 14 -2.48 -5.25 23.98
N GLY A 15 -2.17 -6.54 23.94
CA GLY A 15 -2.57 -7.43 22.86
C GLY A 15 -2.99 -8.81 23.34
N TYR A 16 -3.51 -9.62 22.43
CA TYR A 16 -3.90 -11.01 22.70
C TYR A 16 -2.77 -11.89 23.28
N ASP A 17 -1.51 -11.58 22.97
CA ASP A 17 -0.33 -12.28 23.52
C ASP A 17 0.01 -11.88 24.98
N GLY A 18 -0.85 -11.09 25.63
CA GLY A 18 -0.73 -10.64 27.01
C GLY A 18 -0.68 -9.12 27.18
N ILE A 19 -0.76 -8.69 28.44
CA ILE A 19 -0.71 -7.27 28.82
C ILE A 19 0.75 -6.86 29.02
N ARG A 20 1.26 -5.89 28.24
CA ARG A 20 2.62 -5.35 28.40
C ARG A 20 2.55 -3.89 28.87
N PHE A 21 2.73 -3.67 30.16
CA PHE A 21 2.93 -2.31 30.68
C PHE A 21 4.39 -1.90 30.51
N SER A 22 4.69 -0.91 29.65
CA SER A 22 6.00 -0.27 29.58
C SER A 22 6.08 0.88 30.61
N LEU A 23 6.11 0.53 31.89
CA LEU A 23 6.64 1.42 32.93
C LEU A 23 8.16 1.21 32.94
N GLY A 24 8.94 2.29 32.81
CA GLY A 24 10.40 2.20 32.64
C GLY A 24 11.09 1.09 33.45
N ALA A 25 11.89 0.28 32.75
CA ALA A 25 12.83 -0.72 33.25
C ALA A 25 12.34 -1.62 34.40
N GLY A 26 11.45 -2.58 34.11
CA GLY A 26 11.19 -3.72 34.99
C GLY A 26 10.42 -4.83 34.27
N GLY A 27 10.98 -6.04 34.20
CA GLY A 27 10.32 -7.21 33.59
C GLY A 27 9.22 -7.78 34.50
N LEU A 28 8.08 -8.15 33.91
CA LEU A 28 6.92 -8.71 34.62
C LEU A 28 6.74 -10.23 34.34
N PRO A 29 6.09 -10.96 35.26
CA PRO A 29 5.84 -12.41 35.16
C PRO A 29 4.90 -12.78 34.00
N GLY A 30 4.97 -14.04 33.56
CA GLY A 30 4.28 -14.57 32.37
C GLY A 30 2.74 -14.52 32.44
N PRO A 31 2.06 -14.45 31.27
CA PRO A 31 0.62 -14.18 31.20
C PRO A 31 -0.24 -15.38 31.63
N PRO A 32 -1.34 -15.16 32.39
CA PRO A 32 -2.31 -16.20 32.71
C PRO A 32 -3.10 -16.64 31.46
N SER A 33 -3.53 -17.91 31.42
CA SER A 33 -4.38 -18.45 30.35
C SER A 33 -5.81 -17.88 30.46
N ILE A 34 -6.25 -17.11 29.46
CA ILE A 34 -7.59 -16.50 29.39
C ILE A 34 -8.50 -17.41 28.56
N PRO A 35 -9.77 -17.64 28.95
CA PRO A 35 -10.71 -18.42 28.15
C PRO A 35 -10.89 -17.80 26.76
N PRO A 36 -10.89 -18.60 25.69
CA PRO A 36 -11.08 -18.11 24.33
C PRO A 36 -12.47 -17.45 24.25
N ASN A 37 -12.51 -16.19 23.79
CA ASN A 37 -13.73 -15.42 23.42
C ASN A 37 -14.35 -14.50 24.47
N ALA A 38 -13.83 -14.38 25.69
CA ALA A 38 -14.29 -13.29 26.58
C ALA A 38 -13.57 -11.98 26.19
N PRO A 39 -14.29 -10.89 25.88
CA PRO A 39 -13.66 -9.62 25.56
C PRO A 39 -12.87 -9.12 26.78
N ILE A 40 -11.59 -8.81 26.57
CA ILE A 40 -10.76 -8.21 27.61
C ILE A 40 -11.13 -6.73 27.68
N MET A 41 -11.70 -6.31 28.81
CA MET A 41 -11.98 -4.90 29.10
C MET A 41 -10.75 -4.23 29.73
N LEU A 42 -10.33 -3.10 29.16
CA LEU A 42 -9.34 -2.23 29.79
C LEU A 42 -9.95 -1.58 31.04
N PRO A 43 -9.35 -1.74 32.24
CA PRO A 43 -9.88 -1.13 33.45
C PRO A 43 -9.98 0.40 33.36
N ASP A 44 -11.15 0.94 33.71
CA ASP A 44 -11.46 2.38 33.61
C ASP A 44 -10.50 3.27 34.40
N ASN A 45 -9.95 2.78 35.51
CA ASN A 45 -8.98 3.52 36.33
C ASN A 45 -7.65 3.81 35.59
N LEU A 46 -7.32 3.04 34.54
CA LEU A 46 -6.13 3.29 33.71
C LEU A 46 -6.31 4.45 32.73
N LEU A 47 -7.54 4.74 32.30
CA LEU A 47 -7.85 5.87 31.41
C LEU A 47 -8.45 7.07 32.16
N GLY A 48 -8.98 6.83 33.35
CA GLY A 48 -9.55 7.83 34.25
C GLY A 48 -8.48 8.59 35.03
N GLU A 49 -8.69 8.69 36.34
CA GLU A 49 -7.83 9.49 37.23
C GLU A 49 -6.42 8.91 37.43
N GLY A 50 -6.24 7.62 37.17
CA GLY A 50 -4.98 6.92 37.47
C GLY A 50 -3.82 7.26 36.53
N ALA A 51 -4.09 7.77 35.32
CA ALA A 51 -3.02 8.03 34.35
C ALA A 51 -3.31 9.22 33.40
N PRO A 52 -3.49 10.45 33.92
CA PRO A 52 -3.82 11.64 33.11
C PRO A 52 -2.73 12.06 32.11
N LYS A 53 -1.55 11.43 32.18
CA LYS A 53 -0.38 11.72 31.32
C LYS A 53 -0.16 10.66 30.23
N VAL A 54 -1.09 9.71 30.07
CA VAL A 54 -1.04 8.76 28.95
C VAL A 54 -1.23 9.53 27.65
N THR A 55 -0.24 9.43 26.77
CA THR A 55 -0.28 10.05 25.44
C THR A 55 -0.38 9.02 24.33
N THR A 56 -0.09 7.76 24.63
CA THR A 56 -0.05 6.67 23.65
C THR A 56 -0.86 5.50 24.16
N ILE A 57 -1.81 5.06 23.34
CA ILE A 57 -2.60 3.85 23.57
C ILE A 57 -2.48 2.97 22.33
N SER A 58 -2.10 1.70 22.56
CA SER A 58 -2.06 0.66 21.54
C SER A 58 -2.80 -0.57 22.04
N LEU A 59 -3.90 -0.91 21.40
CA LEU A 59 -4.81 -1.98 21.81
C LEU A 59 -5.06 -2.92 20.64
N ASN A 60 -4.98 -4.22 20.92
CA ASN A 60 -5.29 -5.27 19.96
C ASN A 60 -6.17 -6.33 20.65
N GLY A 61 -7.44 -6.39 20.25
CA GLY A 61 -8.43 -7.30 20.84
C GLY A 61 -8.96 -6.89 22.22
N VAL A 62 -8.76 -5.63 22.62
CA VAL A 62 -9.11 -5.13 23.96
C VAL A 62 -10.16 -4.05 23.83
N GLN A 63 -11.28 -4.23 24.53
CA GLN A 63 -12.34 -3.22 24.63
C GLN A 63 -11.92 -2.12 25.59
N LEU A 64 -12.33 -0.88 25.29
CA LEU A 64 -12.03 0.30 26.10
C LEU A 64 -13.28 1.16 26.23
N ASN A 65 -13.38 1.88 27.34
CA ASN A 65 -14.44 2.87 27.55
C ASN A 65 -14.08 4.18 26.82
N TRP A 66 -14.70 4.42 25.66
CA TRP A 66 -14.41 5.57 24.80
C TRP A 66 -14.69 6.92 25.47
N ALA A 67 -15.57 6.97 26.46
CA ALA A 67 -15.83 8.18 27.24
C ALA A 67 -14.59 8.68 28.02
N LEU A 68 -13.65 7.77 28.35
CA LEU A 68 -12.46 8.09 29.12
C LEU A 68 -11.25 8.49 28.27
N VAL A 69 -11.31 8.26 26.95
CA VAL A 69 -10.25 8.61 26.01
C VAL A 69 -10.18 10.13 25.83
N ARG A 70 -9.00 10.70 26.10
CA ARG A 70 -8.71 12.14 26.02
C ARG A 70 -7.21 12.39 25.95
N ASN A 71 -6.81 13.55 25.41
CA ASN A 71 -5.43 14.06 25.41
C ASN A 71 -4.37 13.12 24.79
N LEU A 72 -4.77 12.21 23.90
CA LEU A 72 -3.85 11.31 23.23
C LEU A 72 -3.09 11.99 22.09
N ARG A 73 -1.88 11.50 21.84
CA ARG A 73 -1.04 11.77 20.67
C ARG A 73 -0.99 10.58 19.71
N ILE A 74 -1.08 9.36 20.23
CA ILE A 74 -1.09 8.13 19.44
C ILE A 74 -2.22 7.25 19.93
N LEU A 75 -3.11 6.86 19.02
CA LEU A 75 -4.18 5.92 19.27
C LEU A 75 -4.16 4.83 18.22
N HIS A 76 -3.74 3.63 18.62
CA HIS A 76 -3.80 2.42 17.82
C HIS A 76 -4.82 1.49 18.45
N ALA A 77 -5.91 1.18 17.75
CA ALA A 77 -6.97 0.30 18.26
C ALA A 77 -7.36 -0.70 17.18
N THR A 78 -7.16 -1.98 17.46
CA THR A 78 -7.49 -3.09 16.54
C THR A 78 -8.53 -3.97 17.17
N PHE A 79 -9.69 -4.03 16.53
CA PHE A 79 -10.83 -4.87 16.86
C PHE A 79 -11.09 -5.81 15.69
N ASP A 80 -11.21 -7.10 15.98
CA ASP A 80 -11.57 -8.13 14.99
C ASP A 80 -13.06 -8.47 15.09
N ASP A 81 -13.55 -9.33 14.19
CA ASP A 81 -14.96 -9.74 14.18
C ASP A 81 -15.41 -10.49 15.45
N ASN A 82 -14.46 -10.97 16.27
CA ASN A 82 -14.73 -11.61 17.55
C ASN A 82 -14.75 -10.61 18.72
N THR A 83 -14.23 -9.40 18.52
CA THR A 83 -14.13 -8.33 19.53
C THR A 83 -14.92 -7.11 19.10
N VAL A 84 -16.23 -7.30 18.92
CA VAL A 84 -17.14 -6.20 18.63
C VAL A 84 -17.02 -5.16 19.75
N PRO A 85 -16.61 -3.91 19.45
CA PRO A 85 -16.48 -2.91 20.48
C PRO A 85 -17.88 -2.56 20.99
N ALA A 86 -18.06 -2.52 22.32
CA ALA A 86 -19.32 -2.11 22.97
C ALA A 86 -19.51 -0.58 22.88
N THR A 87 -19.39 -0.04 21.67
CA THR A 87 -19.44 1.39 21.38
C THR A 87 -20.19 1.63 20.09
N ASN A 88 -20.70 2.84 19.93
CA ASN A 88 -21.18 3.35 18.66
C ASN A 88 -20.13 4.28 18.02
N LEU A 89 -20.41 4.71 16.79
CA LEU A 89 -19.53 5.60 16.04
C LEU A 89 -19.43 7.00 16.68
N GLU A 90 -20.52 7.52 17.24
CA GLU A 90 -20.57 8.83 17.89
C GLU A 90 -19.61 8.90 19.09
N SER A 91 -19.60 7.88 19.93
CA SER A 91 -18.67 7.73 21.05
C SER A 91 -17.20 7.72 20.60
N ILE A 92 -16.90 7.13 19.43
CA ILE A 92 -15.56 7.16 18.84
C ILE A 92 -15.22 8.58 18.38
N VAL A 93 -16.12 9.26 17.66
CA VAL A 93 -15.92 10.65 17.20
C VAL A 93 -15.72 11.60 18.38
N ASP A 94 -16.56 11.49 19.40
CA ASP A 94 -16.48 12.28 20.64
C ASP A 94 -15.14 12.07 21.35
N ALA A 95 -14.65 10.82 21.40
CA ALA A 95 -13.35 10.49 21.97
C ALA A 95 -12.19 11.11 21.20
N LEU A 96 -12.26 11.09 19.86
CA LEU A 96 -11.27 11.73 19.01
C LEU A 96 -11.32 13.27 19.15
N GLY A 97 -12.51 13.85 19.32
CA GLY A 97 -12.68 15.29 19.62
C GLY A 97 -12.04 15.72 20.94
N ARG A 98 -11.96 14.82 21.92
CA ARG A 98 -11.21 15.02 23.18
C ARG A 98 -9.69 14.85 23.05
N CYS A 99 -9.19 14.55 21.85
CA CYS A 99 -7.76 14.34 21.56
C CYS A 99 -7.25 15.32 20.48
N PRO A 100 -7.29 16.64 20.70
CA PRO A 100 -6.88 17.62 19.68
C PRO A 100 -5.39 17.55 19.30
N LEU A 101 -4.56 16.92 20.15
CA LEU A 101 -3.11 16.73 19.93
C LEU A 101 -2.77 15.40 19.25
N LEU A 102 -3.76 14.68 18.71
CA LEU A 102 -3.56 13.38 18.06
C LEU A 102 -2.66 13.55 16.82
N GLU A 103 -1.55 12.81 16.78
CA GLU A 103 -0.55 12.81 15.70
C GLU A 103 -0.65 11.55 14.84
N ASP A 104 -0.99 10.41 15.42
CA ASP A 104 -1.06 9.10 14.75
C ASP A 104 -2.32 8.35 15.18
N LEU A 105 -3.23 8.12 14.23
CA LEU A 105 -4.46 7.35 14.42
C LEU A 105 -4.41 6.09 13.55
N ARG A 106 -4.49 4.94 14.20
CA ARG A 106 -4.66 3.64 13.53
C ARG A 106 -5.85 2.94 14.15
N MET A 107 -6.85 2.63 13.32
CA MET A 107 -8.05 1.96 13.79
C MET A 107 -8.41 0.82 12.86
N THR A 108 -8.69 -0.35 13.42
CA THR A 108 -9.36 -1.45 12.72
C THR A 108 -10.62 -1.77 13.46
N LEU A 109 -11.75 -1.65 12.79
CA LEU A 109 -13.06 -1.96 13.31
C LEU A 109 -13.56 -3.26 12.65
N PRO A 110 -14.41 -4.03 13.35
CA PRO A 110 -15.02 -5.23 12.81
C PRO A 110 -15.84 -4.94 11.56
N THR A 111 -15.97 -5.93 10.68
CA THR A 111 -16.86 -5.86 9.50
C THR A 111 -18.33 -5.76 9.89
N THR A 112 -18.68 -6.21 11.10
CA THR A 112 -20.03 -6.11 11.67
C THR A 112 -20.33 -4.74 12.28
N PHE A 113 -19.34 -3.84 12.36
CA PHE A 113 -19.54 -2.50 12.92
C PHE A 113 -20.28 -1.61 11.92
N LEU A 114 -21.52 -1.27 12.25
CA LEU A 114 -22.38 -0.41 11.43
C LEU A 114 -22.50 0.99 12.03
N PRO A 115 -22.64 2.04 11.21
CA PRO A 115 -23.02 3.36 11.71
C PRO A 115 -24.44 3.27 12.29
N ASN A 116 -24.63 3.68 13.54
CA ASN A 116 -25.95 3.71 14.18
C ASN A 116 -26.79 4.86 13.60
N GLY A 117 -27.43 4.64 12.45
CA GLY A 117 -28.24 5.64 11.74
C GLY A 117 -27.39 6.71 11.03
N ALA A 118 -28.04 7.67 10.36
CA ALA A 118 -27.39 8.81 9.71
C ALA A 118 -27.02 9.86 10.77
N PRO A 119 -25.79 9.87 11.32
CA PRO A 119 -25.48 10.72 12.44
C PRO A 119 -25.02 12.07 11.90
N SER A 120 -25.66 13.16 12.33
CA SER A 120 -25.08 14.49 12.23
C SER A 120 -23.89 14.55 13.18
N THR A 121 -22.75 13.98 12.77
CA THR A 121 -21.53 14.02 13.59
C THR A 121 -21.03 15.45 13.66
N SER A 122 -20.74 15.92 14.87
CA SER A 122 -20.14 17.23 15.06
C SER A 122 -18.71 17.21 14.48
N PRO A 123 -18.30 18.26 13.74
CA PRO A 123 -16.95 18.32 13.20
C PRO A 123 -15.93 18.41 14.33
N ILE A 124 -14.88 17.59 14.27
CA ILE A 124 -13.77 17.53 15.23
C ILE A 124 -12.48 18.04 14.61
N SER A 125 -11.76 18.93 15.31
CA SER A 125 -10.52 19.54 14.79
C SER A 125 -9.31 18.67 15.14
N LEU A 126 -8.60 18.14 14.13
CA LEU A 126 -7.43 17.26 14.30
C LEU A 126 -6.16 17.83 13.65
N ARG A 127 -5.80 19.06 14.01
CA ARG A 127 -4.72 19.88 13.39
C ARG A 127 -3.31 19.31 13.54
N HIS A 128 -3.10 18.35 14.42
CA HIS A 128 -1.79 17.74 14.65
C HIS A 128 -1.64 16.39 13.96
N LEU A 129 -2.70 15.90 13.31
CA LEU A 129 -2.75 14.56 12.75
C LEU A 129 -1.82 14.45 11.54
N ARG A 130 -0.86 13.54 11.63
CA ARG A 130 0.14 13.27 10.59
C ARG A 130 -0.16 11.98 9.84
N LYS A 131 -0.75 11.01 10.53
CA LYS A 131 -1.04 9.68 9.97
C LYS A 131 -2.42 9.23 10.42
N VAL A 132 -3.19 8.74 9.47
CA VAL A 132 -4.49 8.12 9.67
C VAL A 132 -4.53 6.83 8.89
N SER A 133 -4.80 5.72 9.57
CA SER A 133 -5.07 4.44 8.94
C SER A 133 -6.35 3.87 9.53
N ILE A 134 -7.41 3.76 8.73
CA ILE A 134 -8.69 3.19 9.16
C ILE A 134 -9.02 1.99 8.31
N ARG A 135 -9.24 0.84 8.96
CA ARG A 135 -9.82 -0.35 8.35
C ARG A 135 -11.21 -0.57 8.91
N SER A 136 -12.24 -0.40 8.11
CA SER A 136 -13.64 -0.60 8.50
C SER A 136 -14.53 -0.73 7.26
N ASN A 137 -15.84 -0.74 7.45
CA ASN A 137 -16.80 -0.62 6.37
C ASN A 137 -16.72 0.77 5.73
N SER A 138 -16.97 0.87 4.43
CA SER A 138 -16.83 2.15 3.71
C SER A 138 -17.70 3.26 4.30
N ASP A 139 -18.92 2.98 4.76
CA ASP A 139 -19.79 3.99 5.39
C ASP A 139 -19.20 4.55 6.69
N VAL A 140 -18.55 3.69 7.49
CA VAL A 140 -17.90 4.09 8.75
C VAL A 140 -16.67 4.94 8.45
N CYS A 141 -15.86 4.55 7.46
CA CYS A 141 -14.75 5.35 6.98
C CYS A 141 -15.23 6.73 6.49
N THR A 142 -16.32 6.77 5.71
CA THR A 142 -16.90 8.03 5.21
C THR A 142 -17.33 8.92 6.35
N ALA A 143 -18.11 8.39 7.30
CA ALA A 143 -18.63 9.14 8.42
C ALA A 143 -17.52 9.68 9.35
N LEU A 144 -16.48 8.88 9.63
CA LEU A 144 -15.31 9.33 10.39
C LEU A 144 -14.60 10.49 9.70
N PHE A 145 -14.35 10.36 8.39
CA PHE A 145 -13.63 11.40 7.67
C PHE A 145 -14.45 12.67 7.45
N GLN A 146 -15.78 12.56 7.33
CA GLN A 146 -16.67 13.72 7.32
C GLN A 146 -16.65 14.45 8.67
N ALA A 147 -16.48 13.73 9.78
CA ALA A 147 -16.32 14.34 11.09
C ALA A 147 -14.95 15.03 11.25
N PHE A 148 -13.90 14.63 10.52
CA PHE A 148 -12.57 15.23 10.65
C PHE A 148 -12.50 16.60 9.98
N ALA A 149 -12.56 17.65 10.79
CA ALA A 149 -12.27 19.02 10.39
C ALA A 149 -10.79 19.39 10.59
N ASP A 150 -10.32 20.37 9.82
CA ASP A 150 -8.96 20.93 9.90
C ASP A 150 -7.82 19.91 9.78
N LEU A 151 -8.00 18.83 9.00
CA LEU A 151 -6.90 17.89 8.75
C LEU A 151 -5.71 18.60 8.09
N PRO A 152 -4.47 18.40 8.58
CA PRO A 152 -3.30 18.98 7.94
C PRO A 152 -3.16 18.47 6.51
N ARG A 153 -2.98 19.37 5.54
CA ARG A 153 -2.74 19.04 4.12
C ARG A 153 -1.59 18.05 3.85
N THR A 154 -0.68 17.87 4.81
CA THR A 154 0.44 16.92 4.74
C THR A 154 0.16 15.59 5.44
N ALA A 155 -1.03 15.43 6.05
CA ALA A 155 -1.45 14.22 6.72
C ALA A 155 -1.55 13.08 5.71
N ARG A 156 -1.06 11.91 6.10
CA ARG A 156 -1.11 10.68 5.30
C ARG A 156 -2.34 9.89 5.68
N ILE A 157 -3.14 9.55 4.69
CA ILE A 157 -4.42 8.89 4.89
C ILE A 157 -4.42 7.53 4.20
N SER A 158 -4.78 6.48 4.93
CA SER A 158 -4.98 5.13 4.39
C SER A 158 -6.33 4.58 4.82
N LEU A 159 -7.19 4.29 3.85
CA LEU A 159 -8.53 3.73 4.07
C LEU A 159 -8.57 2.32 3.51
N LEU A 160 -8.95 1.37 4.35
CA LEU A 160 -9.08 -0.03 3.97
C LEU A 160 -10.52 -0.49 4.20
N SER A 161 -11.27 -0.69 3.12
CA SER A 161 -12.58 -1.32 3.22
C SER A 161 -12.41 -2.78 3.65
N ALA A 162 -13.11 -3.15 4.73
CA ALA A 162 -13.12 -4.51 5.25
C ALA A 162 -14.20 -5.38 4.57
N ASN A 163 -15.17 -4.78 3.90
CA ASN A 163 -16.30 -5.44 3.25
C ASN A 163 -16.45 -5.03 1.78
N THR A 164 -17.37 -5.70 1.08
CA THR A 164 -17.81 -5.25 -0.25
C THR A 164 -18.41 -3.87 -0.15
N SER A 165 -18.11 -3.02 -1.12
CA SER A 165 -18.59 -1.65 -1.15
C SER A 165 -19.27 -1.37 -2.48
N SER A 166 -20.36 -0.61 -2.42
CA SER A 166 -21.00 -0.11 -3.63
C SER A 166 -20.13 0.95 -4.30
N LEU A 167 -20.32 1.15 -5.60
CA LEU A 167 -19.62 2.22 -6.31
C LEU A 167 -19.83 3.58 -5.65
N GLN A 168 -21.05 3.89 -5.19
CA GLN A 168 -21.36 5.16 -4.53
C GLN A 168 -20.52 5.39 -3.27
N GLN A 169 -20.37 4.36 -2.43
CA GLN A 169 -19.56 4.46 -1.20
C GLN A 169 -18.10 4.72 -1.52
N ILE A 170 -17.57 4.00 -2.51
CA ILE A 170 -16.18 4.18 -2.96
C ILE A 170 -15.98 5.58 -3.54
N SER A 171 -16.96 6.08 -4.31
CA SER A 171 -16.97 7.43 -4.87
C SER A 171 -16.98 8.54 -3.82
N GLN A 172 -17.74 8.34 -2.74
CA GLN A 172 -17.74 9.30 -1.63
C GLN A 172 -16.38 9.35 -0.94
N LEU A 173 -15.79 8.20 -0.64
CA LEU A 173 -14.46 8.11 -0.04
C LEU A 173 -13.38 8.69 -0.95
N SER A 174 -13.40 8.35 -2.24
CA SER A 174 -12.42 8.85 -3.21
C SER A 174 -12.52 10.37 -3.36
N SER A 175 -13.73 10.93 -3.37
CA SER A 175 -13.99 12.37 -3.38
C SER A 175 -13.44 13.07 -2.13
N ILE A 176 -13.67 12.51 -0.94
CA ILE A 176 -13.14 13.06 0.32
C ILE A 176 -11.61 13.11 0.30
N LEU A 177 -10.95 12.02 -0.10
CA LEU A 177 -9.49 11.99 -0.27
C LEU A 177 -9.03 12.98 -1.34
N GLY A 178 -9.76 13.04 -2.46
CA GLY A 178 -9.54 14.00 -3.53
C GLY A 178 -9.53 15.45 -3.05
N MET A 179 -10.52 15.84 -2.25
CA MET A 179 -10.58 17.18 -1.64
C MET A 179 -9.39 17.45 -0.73
N HIS A 180 -8.96 16.48 0.07
CA HIS A 180 -7.77 16.60 0.93
C HIS A 180 -6.50 16.83 0.11
N GLY A 181 -6.29 16.03 -0.94
CA GLY A 181 -5.13 16.18 -1.82
C GLY A 181 -5.13 17.48 -2.63
N ASN A 182 -6.31 18.06 -2.89
CA ASN A 182 -6.50 19.30 -3.65
C ASN A 182 -6.28 20.57 -2.82
N GLN A 183 -6.08 20.47 -1.50
CA GLN A 183 -5.86 21.64 -0.65
C GLN A 183 -4.59 22.39 -1.06
N GLU A 184 -4.63 23.72 -0.98
CA GLU A 184 -3.47 24.56 -1.30
C GLU A 184 -2.27 24.18 -0.42
N GLY A 185 -1.14 23.86 -1.07
CA GLY A 185 0.09 23.41 -0.42
C GLY A 185 0.10 21.95 0.04
N ALA A 186 -0.91 21.15 -0.32
CA ALA A 186 -0.81 19.69 -0.23
C ALA A 186 0.34 19.18 -1.11
N PRO A 187 1.07 18.13 -0.69
CA PRO A 187 2.12 17.54 -1.52
C PRO A 187 1.56 17.00 -2.84
N ALA A 188 2.21 17.33 -3.95
CA ALA A 188 1.78 16.82 -5.25
C ALA A 188 1.93 15.30 -5.35
N ILE A 189 0.90 14.62 -5.86
CA ILE A 189 0.98 13.21 -6.23
C ILE A 189 1.82 13.11 -7.51
N ARG A 190 2.87 12.29 -7.47
CA ARG A 190 3.81 12.05 -8.56
C ARG A 190 3.70 10.65 -9.15
N ALA A 191 3.28 9.69 -8.35
CA ALA A 191 3.08 8.31 -8.78
C ALA A 191 1.77 7.74 -8.21
N ILE A 192 1.14 6.86 -8.99
CA ILE A 192 0.02 6.03 -8.53
C ILE A 192 0.49 4.59 -8.43
N THR A 193 0.31 3.98 -7.27
CA THR A 193 0.51 2.53 -7.10
C THR A 193 -0.83 1.83 -7.13
N LEU A 194 -0.94 0.78 -7.93
CA LEU A 194 -2.08 -0.13 -7.85
C LEU A 194 -1.65 -1.48 -7.29
N THR A 195 -2.55 -2.09 -6.54
CA THR A 195 -2.42 -3.46 -6.06
C THR A 195 -3.76 -4.14 -6.22
N GLN A 196 -3.74 -5.33 -6.79
CA GLN A 196 -4.91 -6.14 -7.00
C GLN A 196 -4.60 -7.57 -6.57
N GLY A 197 -5.43 -8.12 -5.67
CA GLY A 197 -5.23 -9.49 -5.19
C GLY A 197 -6.38 -9.98 -4.32
N ALA A 198 -6.39 -11.30 -4.09
CA ALA A 198 -7.24 -11.88 -3.06
C ALA A 198 -6.85 -11.26 -1.71
N LEU A 199 -7.86 -10.98 -0.86
CA LEU A 199 -7.67 -10.37 0.45
C LEU A 199 -6.52 -11.04 1.19
N PHE A 200 -5.45 -10.28 1.48
CA PHE A 200 -4.46 -10.63 2.49
C PHE A 200 -5.11 -10.44 3.88
N ALA A 201 -6.19 -11.16 4.14
CA ALA A 201 -6.77 -11.30 5.45
C ALA A 201 -5.80 -12.16 6.28
N GLY A 202 -4.80 -11.54 6.92
CA GLY A 202 -4.16 -12.16 8.08
C GLY A 202 -2.63 -12.20 8.18
N LEU A 203 -1.83 -11.48 7.37
CA LEU A 203 -0.36 -11.53 7.59
C LEU A 203 0.15 -10.77 8.84
N GLY A 204 -0.74 -10.13 9.63
CA GLY A 204 -0.36 -9.38 10.83
C GLY A 204 -0.95 -9.89 12.14
N GLY A 205 -1.82 -10.89 12.09
CA GLY A 205 -2.30 -11.60 13.27
C GLY A 205 -2.16 -13.07 12.97
N ASN A 206 -1.77 -13.88 13.95
CA ASN A 206 -1.92 -15.34 13.89
C ASN A 206 -3.41 -15.70 13.85
N VAL A 207 -4.16 -15.21 12.86
CA VAL A 207 -5.35 -15.89 12.38
C VAL A 207 -4.77 -17.14 11.75
N GLY A 208 -4.61 -18.17 12.57
CA GLY A 208 -4.38 -19.51 12.08
C GLY A 208 -5.46 -19.73 11.05
N ILE A 209 -5.09 -19.64 9.78
CA ILE A 209 -5.89 -20.13 8.68
C ILE A 209 -5.91 -21.63 8.96
N ASN A 210 -6.86 -22.05 9.79
CA ASN A 210 -7.22 -23.44 9.88
C ASN A 210 -7.77 -23.72 8.49
N VAL A 211 -6.90 -24.26 7.63
CA VAL A 211 -7.15 -24.57 6.21
C VAL A 211 -8.32 -25.57 6.04
N ASN A 212 -8.94 -26.00 7.14
CA ASN A 212 -10.16 -26.81 7.16
C ASN A 212 -11.46 -26.01 7.17
N VAL A 213 -11.45 -24.67 7.08
CA VAL A 213 -12.66 -23.98 6.64
C VAL A 213 -12.82 -24.26 5.15
N GLN A 214 -13.48 -25.38 4.83
CA GLN A 214 -14.17 -25.53 3.56
C GLN A 214 -15.21 -24.42 3.49
N VAL A 215 -14.80 -23.25 3.00
CA VAL A 215 -15.71 -22.19 2.59
C VAL A 215 -16.43 -22.72 1.35
N GLN A 216 -17.43 -23.59 1.56
CA GLN A 216 -18.35 -24.01 0.52
C GLN A 216 -19.13 -22.76 0.07
N GLY A 217 -18.68 -22.16 -1.04
CA GLY A 217 -19.51 -21.23 -1.82
C GLY A 217 -19.37 -19.74 -1.55
N ALA A 218 -18.49 -19.27 -0.65
CA ALA A 218 -18.19 -17.83 -0.60
C ALA A 218 -17.17 -17.47 -1.68
N ASP A 219 -17.54 -16.50 -2.51
CA ASP A 219 -16.87 -16.09 -3.72
C ASP A 219 -15.45 -15.54 -3.43
N LEU A 220 -14.45 -16.43 -3.38
CA LEU A 220 -13.02 -16.10 -3.29
C LEU A 220 -12.51 -15.23 -4.45
N ARG A 221 -13.40 -14.83 -5.39
CA ARG A 221 -13.12 -13.92 -6.50
C ARG A 221 -13.17 -12.45 -6.12
N ALA A 222 -13.67 -12.09 -4.94
CA ALA A 222 -13.72 -10.70 -4.52
C ALA A 222 -12.30 -10.13 -4.43
N THR A 223 -11.88 -9.51 -5.52
CA THR A 223 -10.51 -9.05 -5.71
C THR A 223 -10.42 -7.65 -5.14
N GLN A 224 -9.63 -7.47 -4.09
CA GLN A 224 -9.45 -6.17 -3.48
C GLN A 224 -8.61 -5.31 -4.42
N LEU A 225 -9.12 -4.12 -4.75
CA LEU A 225 -8.39 -3.08 -5.47
C LEU A 225 -7.88 -2.05 -4.47
N CYS A 226 -6.57 -1.85 -4.43
CA CYS A 226 -5.95 -0.78 -3.68
C CYS A 226 -5.28 0.22 -4.63
N VAL A 227 -5.55 1.50 -4.43
CA VAL A 227 -4.99 2.63 -5.16
C VAL A 227 -4.29 3.55 -4.16
N ALA A 228 -3.04 3.91 -4.43
CA ALA A 228 -2.27 4.79 -3.56
C ALA A 228 -1.58 5.92 -4.34
N GLY A 229 -1.77 7.16 -3.91
CA GLY A 229 -1.11 8.35 -4.43
C GLY A 229 0.17 8.62 -3.65
N ARG A 230 1.30 8.62 -4.34
CA ARG A 230 2.63 8.79 -3.76
C ARG A 230 3.29 10.09 -4.22
N THR A 231 4.04 10.70 -3.31
CA THR A 231 4.83 11.92 -3.57
C THR A 231 6.17 11.63 -4.26
N TYR A 232 6.66 10.40 -4.14
CA TYR A 232 7.84 9.89 -4.85
C TYR A 232 7.77 8.36 -4.93
N LEU A 233 8.55 7.79 -5.84
CA LEU A 233 8.70 6.35 -6.01
C LEU A 233 10.02 5.89 -5.40
N ASP A 234 10.00 4.77 -4.67
CA ASP A 234 11.23 4.14 -4.17
C ASP A 234 11.71 3.07 -5.15
N ARG A 235 13.02 3.08 -5.43
CA ARG A 235 13.68 2.05 -6.24
C ARG A 235 13.67 0.72 -5.52
N GLN A 236 14.07 0.73 -4.24
CA GLN A 236 14.02 -0.47 -3.42
C GLN A 236 12.61 -0.59 -2.91
N ARG A 237 11.85 -1.52 -3.50
CA ARG A 237 10.56 -1.86 -2.97
C ARG A 237 10.79 -2.48 -1.59
N HIS A 238 10.62 -1.67 -0.55
CA HIS A 238 10.23 -2.23 0.72
C HIS A 238 8.91 -2.96 0.44
N PHE A 239 8.71 -4.13 1.04
CA PHE A 239 7.37 -4.69 1.24
C PHE A 239 6.60 -3.74 2.18
N ASP A 240 6.45 -2.48 1.77
CA ASP A 240 5.32 -1.64 2.06
C ASP A 240 4.17 -2.35 1.36
N VAL A 241 3.75 -3.44 1.99
CA VAL A 241 2.45 -3.99 1.77
C VAL A 241 1.54 -2.77 1.90
N PRO A 242 0.83 -2.33 0.86
CA PRO A 242 -0.07 -1.19 1.00
C PRO A 242 -1.17 -1.47 2.06
N PHE A 243 -1.24 -2.73 2.53
CA PHE A 243 -2.03 -3.24 3.65
C PHE A 243 -1.37 -3.11 5.03
N SER A 244 -0.09 -2.73 5.13
CA SER A 244 0.49 -2.39 6.42
C SER A 244 -0.17 -1.09 6.87
N MET A 245 -0.90 -1.16 7.98
CA MET A 245 -1.63 -0.01 8.53
C MET A 245 -0.70 1.12 9.04
N THR A 246 0.61 0.99 8.82
CA THR A 246 1.57 2.05 9.02
C THR A 246 1.95 2.60 7.65
N PRO A 247 1.37 3.73 7.19
CA PRO A 247 1.81 4.39 5.97
C PRO A 247 3.28 4.81 6.13
N THR A 248 4.19 3.99 5.62
CA THR A 248 5.62 4.24 5.52
C THR A 248 5.91 5.15 4.33
N GLY A 249 7.04 5.86 4.40
CA GLY A 249 7.64 6.48 3.21
C GLY A 249 6.83 7.59 2.54
N SER A 250 6.32 7.31 1.33
CA SER A 250 5.93 8.28 0.31
C SER A 250 4.42 8.40 0.03
N ALA A 251 3.61 7.47 0.53
CA ALA A 251 2.16 7.45 0.30
C ALA A 251 1.49 8.62 1.03
N LEU A 252 0.81 9.47 0.27
CA LEU A 252 0.02 10.58 0.80
C LEU A 252 -1.41 10.11 1.08
N MET A 253 -2.00 9.38 0.13
CA MET A 253 -3.37 8.89 0.21
C MET A 253 -3.44 7.47 -0.33
N SER A 254 -4.20 6.61 0.33
CA SER A 254 -4.53 5.29 -0.20
C SER A 254 -5.97 4.91 0.12
N ILE A 255 -6.61 4.25 -0.84
CA ILE A 255 -7.93 3.66 -0.70
C ILE A 255 -7.85 2.22 -1.16
N SER A 256 -8.38 1.32 -0.34
CA SER A 256 -8.55 -0.09 -0.68
C SER A 256 -10.02 -0.43 -0.62
N ALA A 257 -10.56 -0.93 -1.71
CA ALA A 257 -11.97 -1.27 -1.88
C ALA A 257 -12.12 -2.71 -2.36
N ILE A 258 -13.20 -3.34 -1.94
CA ILE A 258 -13.64 -4.64 -2.45
C ILE A 258 -14.91 -4.34 -3.26
N PRO A 259 -14.86 -4.27 -4.59
CA PRO A 259 -16.05 -4.01 -5.39
C PRO A 259 -17.10 -5.11 -5.15
N ASN A 260 -18.39 -4.74 -5.14
CA ASN A 260 -19.46 -5.74 -5.16
C ASN A 260 -19.56 -6.42 -6.54
N SER A 261 -20.34 -7.50 -6.67
CA SER A 261 -20.46 -8.27 -7.91
C SER A 261 -21.02 -7.48 -9.11
N GLU A 262 -21.70 -6.37 -8.86
CA GLU A 262 -22.28 -5.50 -9.88
C GLU A 262 -21.29 -4.43 -10.38
N THR A 263 -20.22 -4.17 -9.63
CA THR A 263 -19.27 -3.10 -9.93
C THR A 263 -17.97 -3.67 -10.44
N THR A 264 -17.59 -3.31 -11.66
CA THR A 264 -16.32 -3.74 -12.23
C THR A 264 -15.14 -2.93 -11.67
N THR A 265 -13.96 -3.57 -11.62
CA THR A 265 -12.76 -2.96 -11.04
C THR A 265 -12.30 -1.73 -11.82
N GLU A 266 -12.51 -1.69 -13.14
CA GLU A 266 -12.17 -0.53 -13.98
C GLU A 266 -13.04 0.69 -13.70
N ILE A 267 -14.33 0.52 -13.40
CA ILE A 267 -15.22 1.65 -13.05
C ILE A 267 -14.82 2.23 -11.69
N VAL A 268 -14.52 1.36 -10.71
CA VAL A 268 -14.01 1.78 -9.41
C VAL A 268 -12.69 2.55 -9.56
N LEU A 269 -11.77 2.03 -10.36
CA LEU A 269 -10.49 2.68 -10.62
C LEU A 269 -10.68 4.05 -11.27
N ALA A 270 -11.47 4.14 -12.35
CA ALA A 270 -11.75 5.39 -13.03
C ALA A 270 -12.32 6.44 -12.06
N ASN A 271 -13.29 6.06 -11.23
CA ASN A 271 -13.88 6.96 -10.26
C ASN A 271 -12.86 7.49 -9.23
N ILE A 272 -11.97 6.62 -8.73
CA ILE A 272 -10.92 7.02 -7.80
C ILE A 272 -9.99 8.03 -8.47
N LEU A 273 -9.53 7.74 -9.69
CA LEU A 273 -8.57 8.57 -10.41
C LEU A 273 -9.16 9.95 -10.77
N GLN A 274 -10.43 10.00 -11.18
CA GLN A 274 -11.13 11.26 -11.51
C GLN A 274 -11.29 12.18 -10.30
N SER A 275 -11.36 11.61 -9.11
CA SER A 275 -11.54 12.39 -7.88
C SER A 275 -10.23 12.99 -7.36
N TRP A 276 -9.07 12.51 -7.82
CA TRP A 276 -7.77 12.86 -7.23
C TRP A 276 -7.00 13.92 -8.04
N PRO A 277 -6.14 14.73 -7.39
CA PRO A 277 -5.28 15.72 -8.07
C PRO A 277 -4.09 15.07 -8.77
N LEU A 278 -4.32 14.49 -9.95
CA LEU A 278 -3.32 13.70 -10.68
C LEU A 278 -2.55 14.47 -11.76
N VAL A 279 -2.71 15.79 -11.86
CA VAL A 279 -2.04 16.62 -12.88
C VAL A 279 -0.51 16.48 -12.83
N GLY A 280 0.06 16.24 -11.65
CA GLY A 280 1.50 16.05 -11.47
C GLY A 280 1.98 14.60 -11.53
N ALA A 281 1.08 13.64 -11.75
CA ALA A 281 1.38 12.21 -11.67
C ALA A 281 1.83 11.68 -13.04
N THR A 282 3.11 11.32 -13.13
CA THR A 282 3.74 10.89 -14.39
C THR A 282 4.05 9.39 -14.41
N THR A 283 3.87 8.70 -13.28
CA THR A 283 4.30 7.32 -13.08
C THR A 283 3.19 6.44 -12.51
N VAL A 284 3.05 5.24 -13.07
CA VAL A 284 2.18 4.19 -12.54
C VAL A 284 3.04 3.00 -12.08
N ASP A 285 2.97 2.67 -10.79
CA ASP A 285 3.67 1.55 -10.17
C ASP A 285 2.73 0.36 -9.96
N LEU A 286 3.05 -0.75 -10.62
CA LEU A 286 2.28 -1.99 -10.66
C LEU A 286 3.11 -3.19 -10.25
N ARG A 287 4.23 -2.98 -9.56
CA ARG A 287 5.03 -4.07 -9.00
C ARG A 287 4.22 -4.95 -8.04
N SER A 288 3.22 -4.38 -7.37
CA SER A 288 2.27 -5.09 -6.52
C SER A 288 1.10 -5.75 -7.27
N CYS A 289 0.95 -5.52 -8.56
CA CYS A 289 -0.24 -5.89 -9.33
C CYS A 289 0.11 -6.95 -10.39
N ARG A 290 -0.21 -8.21 -10.09
CA ARG A 290 0.13 -9.35 -10.98
C ARG A 290 -0.69 -9.37 -12.26
N VAL A 291 -1.94 -8.90 -12.19
CA VAL A 291 -2.89 -8.89 -13.31
C VAL A 291 -3.50 -7.51 -13.38
N VAL A 292 -3.59 -6.96 -14.60
CA VAL A 292 -4.33 -5.74 -14.91
C VAL A 292 -5.02 -6.00 -16.24
N ALA A 293 -6.35 -5.90 -16.29
CA ALA A 293 -7.07 -6.12 -17.54
C ALA A 293 -6.94 -4.90 -18.48
N VAL A 294 -7.07 -5.11 -19.79
CA VAL A 294 -7.03 -4.01 -20.78
C VAL A 294 -8.00 -2.85 -20.46
N PRO A 295 -9.24 -3.08 -20.00
CA PRO A 295 -10.13 -1.99 -19.59
C PRO A 295 -9.57 -1.14 -18.44
N MET A 296 -8.88 -1.74 -17.47
CA MET A 296 -8.23 -1.00 -16.38
C MET A 296 -7.08 -0.13 -16.88
N TRP A 297 -6.29 -0.64 -17.84
CA TRP A 297 -5.25 0.15 -18.49
C TRP A 297 -5.82 1.36 -19.24
N ARG A 298 -6.94 1.21 -19.94
CA ARG A 298 -7.64 2.33 -20.58
C ARG A 298 -8.08 3.35 -19.54
N ALA A 299 -8.74 2.91 -18.47
CA ALA A 299 -9.15 3.77 -17.37
C ALA A 299 -7.96 4.54 -16.76
N LEU A 300 -6.79 3.91 -16.61
CA LEU A 300 -5.57 4.59 -16.15
C LEU A 300 -5.14 5.72 -17.09
N PHE A 301 -4.95 5.42 -18.36
CA PHE A 301 -4.41 6.40 -19.31
C PHE A 301 -5.40 7.49 -19.71
N GLU A 302 -6.71 7.20 -19.68
CA GLU A 302 -7.76 8.20 -19.90
C GLU A 302 -7.85 9.20 -18.74
N ASN A 303 -7.71 8.73 -17.50
CA ASN A 303 -7.82 9.58 -16.31
C ASN A 303 -6.47 10.15 -15.83
N MET A 304 -5.36 9.70 -16.42
CA MET A 304 -4.01 10.18 -16.10
C MET A 304 -3.19 10.45 -17.38
N PRO A 305 -3.57 11.44 -18.20
CA PRO A 305 -2.91 11.70 -19.48
C PRO A 305 -1.43 12.11 -19.36
N SER A 306 -1.00 12.56 -18.17
CA SER A 306 0.40 12.92 -17.89
C SER A 306 1.29 11.70 -17.60
N VAL A 307 0.73 10.49 -17.47
CA VAL A 307 1.51 9.29 -17.24
C VAL A 307 2.31 8.94 -18.47
N THR A 308 3.62 8.88 -18.30
CA THR A 308 4.58 8.49 -19.34
C THR A 308 5.44 7.30 -18.93
N THR A 309 5.43 6.95 -17.64
CA THR A 309 6.26 5.90 -17.06
C THR A 309 5.40 4.82 -16.41
N VAL A 310 5.69 3.56 -16.73
CA VAL A 310 5.05 2.41 -16.08
C VAL A 310 6.12 1.53 -15.45
N VAL A 311 5.92 1.13 -14.19
CA VAL A 311 6.81 0.25 -13.43
C VAL A 311 6.09 -1.06 -13.15
N LEU A 312 6.67 -2.18 -13.58
CA LEU A 312 6.05 -3.51 -13.52
C LEU A 312 7.05 -4.56 -13.07
N ARG A 313 6.55 -5.73 -12.69
CA ARG A 313 7.36 -6.95 -12.56
C ARG A 313 7.48 -7.62 -13.94
N PRO A 314 8.67 -8.04 -14.40
CA PRO A 314 8.86 -8.58 -15.75
C PRO A 314 8.07 -9.89 -16.00
N GLU A 315 7.82 -10.70 -14.98
CA GLU A 315 7.06 -11.94 -15.05
C GLU A 315 5.54 -11.77 -14.86
N ALA A 316 5.06 -10.56 -14.57
CA ALA A 316 3.65 -10.32 -14.30
C ALA A 316 2.80 -10.39 -15.58
N LEU A 317 1.57 -10.91 -15.46
CA LEU A 317 0.61 -10.97 -16.57
C LEU A 317 0.08 -9.58 -16.96
N SER A 318 0.19 -8.59 -16.07
CA SER A 318 -0.10 -7.19 -16.36
C SER A 318 0.79 -6.61 -17.46
N LEU A 319 2.02 -7.13 -17.65
CA LEU A 319 2.90 -6.70 -18.73
C LEU A 319 2.38 -7.15 -20.11
N ASP A 320 1.83 -8.37 -20.21
CA ASP A 320 1.26 -8.87 -21.46
C ASP A 320 0.05 -8.05 -21.90
N SER A 321 -0.87 -7.74 -20.98
CA SER A 321 -2.04 -6.91 -21.27
C SER A 321 -1.66 -5.46 -21.58
N LEU A 322 -0.60 -4.93 -20.95
CA LEU A 322 -0.04 -3.63 -21.32
C LEU A 322 0.46 -3.63 -22.76
N LEU A 323 1.32 -4.58 -23.12
CA LEU A 323 1.88 -4.67 -24.48
C LEU A 323 0.79 -4.86 -25.53
N GLN A 324 -0.27 -5.61 -25.21
CA GLN A 324 -1.44 -5.72 -26.07
C GLN A 324 -2.08 -4.34 -26.32
N LEU A 325 -2.37 -3.58 -25.25
CA LEU A 325 -2.95 -2.25 -25.38
C LEU A 325 -2.03 -1.31 -26.16
N LEU A 326 -0.74 -1.27 -25.83
CA LEU A 326 0.23 -0.38 -26.47
C LEU A 326 0.37 -0.64 -27.97
N ARG A 327 0.32 -1.91 -28.40
CA ARG A 327 0.29 -2.28 -29.82
C ARG A 327 -0.99 -1.81 -30.52
N THR A 328 -2.15 -1.98 -29.87
CA THR A 328 -3.42 -1.49 -30.38
C THR A 328 -3.37 0.03 -30.58
N VAL A 329 -2.95 0.79 -29.57
CA VAL A 329 -2.87 2.26 -29.65
C VAL A 329 -1.85 2.71 -30.70
N LEU A 330 -0.67 2.07 -30.77
CA LEU A 330 0.33 2.39 -31.78
C LEU A 330 -0.21 2.19 -33.21
N ARG A 331 -0.92 1.09 -33.47
CA ARG A 331 -1.46 0.75 -34.80
C ARG A 331 -2.66 1.61 -35.17
N GLU A 332 -3.59 1.82 -34.25
CA GLU A 332 -4.88 2.46 -34.52
C GLU A 332 -4.82 3.98 -34.39
N GLU A 333 -4.10 4.49 -33.39
CA GLU A 333 -4.05 5.91 -33.05
C GLU A 333 -2.72 6.58 -33.43
N ARG A 334 -1.72 5.81 -33.87
CA ARG A 334 -0.39 6.32 -34.29
C ARG A 334 0.26 7.23 -33.25
N ARG A 335 0.14 6.86 -31.96
CA ARG A 335 0.72 7.62 -30.85
C ARG A 335 1.34 6.72 -29.79
N LEU A 336 2.22 7.32 -28.98
CA LEU A 336 2.76 6.70 -27.77
C LEU A 336 2.00 7.17 -26.54
N VAL A 337 1.59 6.21 -25.72
CA VAL A 337 1.00 6.46 -24.40
C VAL A 337 2.06 6.36 -23.30
N VAL A 338 3.02 5.45 -23.46
CA VAL A 338 4.09 5.20 -22.50
C VAL A 338 5.42 5.45 -23.21
N ARG A 339 6.28 6.25 -22.56
CA ARG A 339 7.64 6.57 -23.02
C ARG A 339 8.70 5.75 -22.29
N HIS A 340 8.43 5.41 -21.04
CA HIS A 340 9.38 4.70 -20.18
C HIS A 340 8.73 3.45 -19.58
N ILE A 341 9.36 2.29 -19.78
CA ILE A 341 8.98 1.04 -19.12
C ILE A 341 10.10 0.64 -18.16
N ILE A 342 9.78 0.51 -16.87
CA ILE A 342 10.71 0.05 -15.85
C ILE A 342 10.26 -1.34 -15.39
N LEU A 343 11.16 -2.31 -15.47
CA LEU A 343 10.97 -3.69 -15.05
C LEU A 343 11.76 -3.93 -13.76
N ASP A 344 11.06 -4.25 -12.67
CA ASP A 344 11.66 -4.53 -11.37
C ASP A 344 11.74 -6.05 -11.14
N ALA A 345 12.95 -6.58 -11.23
CA ALA A 345 13.28 -7.99 -11.08
C ALA A 345 13.53 -8.41 -9.61
N GLY A 346 13.42 -7.49 -8.65
CA GLY A 346 13.79 -7.72 -7.25
C GLY A 346 12.94 -8.75 -6.50
N GLU A 347 11.85 -9.23 -7.12
CA GLU A 347 10.96 -10.23 -6.54
C GLU A 347 10.85 -11.54 -7.35
N LEU A 348 11.73 -11.77 -8.32
CA LEU A 348 11.72 -13.00 -9.13
C LEU A 348 11.99 -14.27 -8.32
N GLY A 349 12.79 -14.17 -7.24
CA GLY A 349 13.12 -15.28 -6.36
C GLY A 349 12.05 -15.63 -5.33
N PHE A 350 11.03 -14.80 -5.14
CA PHE A 350 9.86 -15.20 -4.36
C PHE A 350 8.99 -16.08 -5.25
N GLY A 351 9.31 -17.37 -5.29
CA GLY A 351 8.49 -18.39 -5.92
C GLY A 351 7.02 -18.16 -5.55
N PRO A 352 6.08 -18.43 -6.47
CA PRO A 352 4.68 -18.17 -6.17
C PRO A 352 4.36 -18.95 -4.88
N MET A 353 3.79 -18.29 -3.86
CA MET A 353 3.44 -18.92 -2.58
C MET A 353 2.66 -20.25 -2.75
N SER A 354 2.07 -20.48 -3.93
CA SER A 354 1.51 -21.76 -4.34
C SER A 354 2.49 -22.95 -4.30
N THR A 355 3.80 -22.76 -4.45
CA THR A 355 4.78 -23.86 -4.32
C THR A 355 4.88 -24.40 -2.90
N LEU A 356 4.56 -23.57 -1.88
CA LEU A 356 4.46 -24.02 -0.50
C LEU A 356 3.28 -24.99 -0.28
N PHE A 357 2.30 -25.01 -1.18
CA PHE A 357 1.09 -25.86 -1.08
C PHE A 357 1.15 -27.12 -1.97
N GLY A 358 2.34 -27.57 -2.39
CA GLY A 358 2.57 -28.94 -2.87
C GLY A 358 2.05 -29.29 -4.26
N GLY A 359 1.64 -28.32 -5.08
CA GLY A 359 1.22 -28.57 -6.46
C GLY A 359 2.40 -28.77 -7.42
N GLN A 360 2.86 -30.01 -7.63
CA GLN A 360 3.90 -30.36 -8.61
C GLN A 360 3.37 -30.36 -10.05
N THR A 361 3.06 -29.19 -10.61
CA THR A 361 2.91 -29.05 -12.06
C THR A 361 4.16 -28.39 -12.63
N VAL A 362 4.62 -28.85 -13.80
CA VAL A 362 5.73 -28.26 -14.57
C VAL A 362 5.28 -26.88 -15.07
N GLN A 363 5.20 -25.91 -14.15
CA GLN A 363 4.90 -24.53 -14.49
C GLN A 363 6.19 -23.84 -14.92
N GLU A 364 6.06 -22.99 -15.94
CA GLU A 364 7.11 -22.04 -16.32
C GLU A 364 7.65 -21.34 -15.07
N THR A 365 8.97 -21.36 -14.90
CA THR A 365 9.58 -20.63 -13.77
C THR A 365 9.35 -19.12 -13.95
N PRO A 366 9.18 -18.36 -12.86
CA PRO A 366 9.06 -16.90 -12.91
C PRO A 366 10.17 -16.25 -13.75
N THR A 367 11.41 -16.73 -13.62
CA THR A 367 12.57 -16.28 -14.41
C THR A 367 12.39 -16.51 -15.91
N THR A 368 11.93 -17.70 -16.32
CA THR A 368 11.67 -18.00 -17.74
C THR A 368 10.63 -17.05 -18.32
N ARG A 369 9.55 -16.79 -17.57
CA ARG A 369 8.51 -15.83 -17.98
C ARG A 369 9.03 -14.40 -18.03
N ALA A 370 9.83 -13.98 -17.06
CA ALA A 370 10.45 -12.66 -17.04
C ALA A 370 11.31 -12.41 -18.29
N ARG A 371 12.15 -13.38 -18.67
CA ARG A 371 12.97 -13.33 -19.90
C ARG A 371 12.10 -13.25 -21.15
N LEU A 372 11.08 -14.10 -21.26
CA LEU A 372 10.16 -14.08 -22.40
C LEU A 372 9.47 -12.73 -22.54
N ASN A 373 8.96 -12.18 -21.44
CA ASN A 373 8.29 -10.89 -21.44
C ASN A 373 9.23 -9.72 -21.72
N PHE A 374 10.46 -9.77 -21.22
CA PHE A 374 11.50 -8.81 -21.59
C PHE A 374 11.74 -8.79 -23.11
N MET A 375 11.88 -9.97 -23.73
CA MET A 375 11.99 -10.08 -25.19
C MET A 375 10.77 -9.51 -25.92
N ARG A 376 9.55 -9.72 -25.39
CA ARG A 376 8.32 -9.13 -25.96
C ARG A 376 8.29 -7.60 -25.87
N VAL A 377 8.85 -7.02 -24.80
CA VAL A 377 9.02 -5.57 -24.67
C VAL A 377 9.98 -5.05 -25.75
N LEU A 378 11.14 -5.70 -25.94
CA LEU A 378 12.10 -5.31 -26.98
C LEU A 378 11.47 -5.41 -28.39
N GLN A 379 10.75 -6.50 -28.69
CA GLN A 379 10.01 -6.63 -29.95
C GLN A 379 8.98 -5.52 -30.16
N TYR A 380 8.27 -5.11 -29.10
CA TYR A 380 7.37 -3.96 -29.19
C TYR A 380 8.14 -2.67 -29.49
N CYS A 381 9.30 -2.44 -28.85
CA CYS A 381 10.13 -1.26 -29.09
C CYS A 381 10.62 -1.20 -30.55
N THR A 382 11.08 -2.32 -31.12
CA THR A 382 11.43 -2.42 -32.55
C THR A 382 10.25 -2.03 -33.44
N GLY A 383 9.05 -2.56 -33.16
CA GLY A 383 7.84 -2.20 -33.91
C GLY A 383 7.48 -0.71 -33.78
N ALA A 384 7.62 -0.14 -32.58
CA ALA A 384 7.36 1.28 -32.33
C ALA A 384 8.36 2.19 -33.06
N ALA A 385 9.65 1.83 -33.06
CA ALA A 385 10.70 2.55 -33.78
C ALA A 385 10.49 2.52 -35.31
N GLN A 386 10.07 1.39 -35.87
CA GLN A 386 9.74 1.28 -37.30
C GLN A 386 8.59 2.19 -37.73
N GLU A 387 7.67 2.48 -36.81
CA GLU A 387 6.57 3.44 -37.01
C GLU A 387 6.97 4.89 -36.71
N GLY A 388 8.27 5.16 -36.50
CA GLY A 388 8.80 6.49 -36.21
C GLY A 388 8.50 7.00 -34.80
N LEU A 389 8.08 6.10 -33.90
CA LEU A 389 7.62 6.40 -32.54
C LEU A 389 8.38 5.51 -31.53
N PRO A 390 9.72 5.61 -31.42
CA PRO A 390 10.46 4.80 -30.45
C PRO A 390 10.09 5.17 -29.01
N LEU A 391 10.15 4.20 -28.10
CA LEU A 391 10.10 4.49 -26.67
C LEU A 391 11.39 5.20 -26.25
N ASP A 392 11.30 6.10 -25.28
CA ASP A 392 12.46 6.85 -24.78
C ASP A 392 13.40 5.87 -24.06
N THR A 393 12.91 5.11 -23.08
CA THR A 393 13.73 4.11 -22.37
C THR A 393 13.00 2.85 -21.97
N VAL A 394 13.75 1.75 -21.93
CA VAL A 394 13.43 0.56 -21.13
C VAL A 394 14.48 0.44 -20.04
N GLU A 395 14.03 0.15 -18.81
CA GLU A 395 14.90 0.01 -17.65
C GLU A 395 14.64 -1.32 -16.96
N LEU A 396 15.72 -1.98 -16.52
CA LEU A 396 15.68 -3.19 -15.70
C LEU A 396 16.44 -2.94 -14.40
N VAL A 397 15.76 -3.10 -13.27
CA VAL A 397 16.32 -2.87 -11.92
C VAL A 397 16.18 -4.10 -11.03
N ASN A 398 17.07 -4.20 -10.04
CA ASN A 398 17.11 -5.26 -9.04
C ASN A 398 17.19 -6.68 -9.65
N ASP A 399 17.70 -6.80 -10.88
CA ASP A 399 18.07 -8.05 -11.54
C ASP A 399 19.28 -8.71 -10.88
N ASP A 400 20.14 -7.91 -10.25
CA ASP A 400 21.29 -8.39 -9.47
C ASP A 400 20.95 -8.90 -8.05
N ALA A 401 19.70 -8.71 -7.61
CA ALA A 401 19.28 -8.96 -6.23
C ALA A 401 19.27 -10.46 -5.85
N HIS A 402 19.17 -11.34 -6.85
CA HIS A 402 19.17 -12.79 -6.69
C HIS A 402 20.51 -13.41 -7.13
N ALA A 403 20.76 -14.67 -6.75
CA ALA A 403 21.94 -15.41 -7.20
C ALA A 403 22.04 -15.39 -8.74
N GLN A 404 23.27 -15.47 -9.27
CA GLN A 404 23.55 -15.31 -10.70
C GLN A 404 22.69 -16.16 -11.66
N ILE A 405 22.13 -17.27 -11.17
CA ILE A 405 21.37 -18.23 -11.98
C ILE A 405 20.00 -17.66 -12.42
N ASP A 406 19.41 -16.75 -11.63
CA ASP A 406 18.01 -16.31 -11.80
C ASP A 406 17.84 -14.91 -12.43
N ARG A 407 18.87 -14.40 -13.10
CA ARG A 407 18.80 -13.09 -13.76
C ARG A 407 17.95 -13.11 -15.03
N VAL A 408 17.25 -12.01 -15.30
CA VAL A 408 16.60 -11.74 -16.59
C VAL A 408 17.67 -11.60 -17.68
N ILE A 409 18.74 -10.84 -17.42
CA ILE A 409 19.86 -10.70 -18.36
C ILE A 409 21.11 -11.34 -17.77
N GLN A 410 21.70 -12.28 -18.52
CA GLN A 410 23.03 -12.81 -18.21
C GLN A 410 24.07 -11.81 -18.72
N VAL A 411 24.57 -10.99 -17.81
CA VAL A 411 25.59 -9.98 -18.13
C VAL A 411 26.97 -10.61 -18.11
N GLU A 412 27.67 -10.50 -19.22
CA GLU A 412 29.05 -10.90 -19.44
C GLU A 412 29.90 -9.66 -19.78
N PRO A 413 31.24 -9.70 -19.63
CA PRO A 413 32.10 -8.55 -19.97
C PRO A 413 31.94 -8.04 -21.41
N GLU A 414 31.51 -8.92 -22.31
CA GLU A 414 31.34 -8.64 -23.75
C GLU A 414 29.86 -8.47 -24.16
N THR A 415 28.94 -8.23 -23.21
CA THR A 415 27.53 -8.01 -23.53
C THR A 415 27.37 -6.83 -24.50
N ASP A 416 26.85 -7.11 -25.70
CA ASP A 416 26.53 -6.09 -26.70
C ASP A 416 25.21 -5.39 -26.36
N TRP A 417 25.32 -4.33 -25.56
CA TRP A 417 24.17 -3.49 -25.20
C TRP A 417 23.47 -2.86 -26.41
N ALA A 418 24.15 -2.71 -27.55
CA ALA A 418 23.56 -2.08 -28.74
C ALA A 418 22.39 -2.88 -29.31
N GLU A 419 22.39 -4.21 -29.16
CA GLU A 419 21.25 -5.04 -29.55
C GLU A 419 19.97 -4.70 -28.78
N ILE A 420 20.11 -4.25 -27.53
CA ILE A 420 18.99 -3.95 -26.65
C ILE A 420 18.49 -2.52 -26.87
N TYR A 421 19.39 -1.54 -27.03
CA TYR A 421 18.99 -0.13 -27.07
C TYR A 421 18.78 0.45 -28.47
N ARG A 422 19.16 -0.22 -29.57
CA ARG A 422 19.16 0.36 -30.93
C ARG A 422 17.80 0.90 -31.38
N ASP A 423 16.70 0.35 -30.86
CA ASP A 423 15.32 0.73 -31.19
C ASP A 423 14.69 1.68 -30.16
N LEU A 424 15.49 2.21 -29.23
CA LEU A 424 15.07 3.16 -28.18
C LEU A 424 15.57 4.58 -28.49
N GLY A 425 14.79 5.59 -28.11
CA GLY A 425 15.09 7.00 -28.35
C GLY A 425 16.24 7.54 -27.49
N GLU A 426 16.26 7.21 -26.18
CA GLU A 426 17.33 7.61 -25.27
C GLU A 426 18.31 6.47 -24.96
N GLY A 427 17.81 5.25 -24.74
CA GLY A 427 18.64 4.08 -24.48
C GLY A 427 18.03 3.07 -23.51
N PHE A 428 18.84 2.08 -23.13
CA PHE A 428 18.49 1.04 -22.16
C PHE A 428 19.17 1.31 -20.82
N VAL A 429 18.44 1.16 -19.71
CA VAL A 429 19.00 1.35 -18.36
C VAL A 429 19.09 0.00 -17.66
N TYR A 430 20.30 -0.43 -17.30
CA TYR A 430 20.53 -1.65 -16.51
C TYR A 430 21.09 -1.26 -15.14
N GLU A 431 20.36 -1.59 -14.07
CA GLU A 431 20.77 -1.30 -12.69
C GLU A 431 21.14 0.16 -12.39
N GLY A 432 20.53 1.11 -13.10
CA GLY A 432 20.84 2.53 -12.97
C GLY A 432 22.08 2.98 -13.77
N VAL A 433 22.48 2.20 -14.77
CA VAL A 433 23.46 2.58 -15.79
C VAL A 433 22.75 2.64 -17.15
N LEU A 434 22.72 3.82 -17.76
CA LEU A 434 22.17 4.06 -19.09
C LEU A 434 23.22 3.68 -20.15
N HIS A 435 22.84 2.79 -21.06
CA HIS A 435 23.60 2.40 -22.25
C HIS A 435 22.91 2.94 -23.50
N ASN A 436 23.66 3.65 -24.35
CA ASN A 436 23.21 4.14 -25.65
C ASN A 436 24.40 4.43 -26.58
N THR A 437 24.11 4.89 -27.79
CA THR A 437 25.11 5.22 -28.81
C THR A 437 26.11 6.31 -28.39
N LYS A 438 25.71 7.23 -27.51
CA LYS A 438 26.55 8.38 -27.10
C LYS A 438 27.58 8.00 -26.05
N VAL A 439 27.24 7.10 -25.14
CA VAL A 439 28.11 6.68 -24.02
C VAL A 439 28.79 5.34 -24.26
N GLY A 440 28.33 4.56 -25.24
CA GLY A 440 28.90 3.28 -25.59
C GLY A 440 28.64 2.19 -24.54
N PRO A 441 29.47 1.13 -24.51
CA PRO A 441 29.25 -0.03 -23.65
C PRO A 441 29.45 0.26 -22.16
N GLU A 442 30.29 1.24 -21.79
CA GLU A 442 30.55 1.60 -20.39
C GLU A 442 29.32 2.20 -19.70
N GLY A 443 28.45 2.86 -20.47
CA GLY A 443 27.24 3.49 -19.95
C GLY A 443 27.50 4.74 -19.11
N VAL A 444 26.43 5.35 -18.60
CA VAL A 444 26.48 6.47 -17.65
C VAL A 444 25.45 6.29 -16.55
N LYS A 445 25.77 6.66 -15.31
CA LYS A 445 24.83 6.54 -14.18
C LYS A 445 23.55 7.35 -14.45
N LYS A 446 22.39 6.69 -14.31
CA LYS A 446 21.04 7.29 -14.39
C LYS A 446 20.22 6.83 -13.19
N ASP A 447 19.53 7.77 -12.55
CA ASP A 447 18.58 7.48 -11.49
C ASP A 447 17.19 7.90 -11.95
N SER A 448 16.34 6.91 -12.26
CA SER A 448 14.97 7.14 -12.70
C SER A 448 13.99 7.35 -11.53
N PHE A 449 14.46 7.21 -10.28
CA PHE A 449 13.66 7.35 -9.06
C PHE A 449 13.98 8.67 -8.33
N VAL A 450 14.15 9.75 -9.11
CA VAL A 450 14.50 11.09 -8.60
C VAL A 450 13.50 11.56 -7.53
N GLY A 451 14.02 12.00 -6.39
CA GLY A 451 13.23 12.39 -5.22
C GLY A 451 13.04 11.28 -4.19
N SER A 452 13.46 10.04 -4.49
CA SER A 452 13.64 9.03 -3.45
C SER A 452 14.68 9.52 -2.44
N LYS A 453 14.26 9.67 -1.18
CA LYS A 453 15.23 9.91 -0.10
C LYS A 453 15.98 8.59 0.09
N SER A 454 17.13 8.43 -0.57
CA SER A 454 18.12 7.42 -0.18
C SER A 454 18.59 7.76 1.23
N THR A 455 17.84 7.29 2.23
CA THR A 455 18.26 7.43 3.61
C THR A 455 19.22 6.28 3.89
N LYS A 456 20.44 6.59 4.34
CA LYS A 456 21.43 5.60 4.81
C LYS A 456 20.86 4.61 5.86
N VAL A 457 19.73 4.95 6.47
CA VAL A 457 18.95 4.11 7.39
C VAL A 457 18.34 2.91 6.67
N ASN A 458 17.95 3.04 5.39
CA ASN A 458 17.32 1.98 4.61
C ASN A 458 18.29 0.83 4.30
N ASP A 459 19.57 1.13 4.04
CA ASP A 459 20.62 0.11 3.86
C ASP A 459 20.86 -0.73 5.12
N ALA A 460 20.60 -0.17 6.32
CA ALA A 460 20.72 -0.91 7.58
C ALA A 460 19.52 -1.81 7.83
N LEU A 461 18.30 -1.34 7.53
CA LEU A 461 17.07 -2.11 7.70
C LEU A 461 16.99 -3.27 6.71
N HIS A 462 17.44 -3.07 5.47
CA HIS A 462 17.57 -4.14 4.48
C HIS A 462 18.60 -5.20 4.90
N ARG A 463 19.74 -4.78 5.45
CA ARG A 463 20.73 -5.73 6.02
C ARG A 463 20.17 -6.50 7.22
N TYR A 464 19.32 -5.88 8.04
CA TYR A 464 18.66 -6.53 9.17
C TYR A 464 17.62 -7.56 8.70
N ALA A 465 16.68 -7.18 7.83
CA ALA A 465 15.67 -8.10 7.31
C ALA A 465 16.29 -9.30 6.56
N ARG A 466 17.36 -9.07 5.78
CA ARG A 466 18.10 -10.16 5.12
C ARG A 466 18.81 -11.12 6.09
N ARG A 467 19.10 -10.70 7.32
CA ARG A 467 19.85 -11.51 8.30
C ARG A 467 18.96 -12.34 9.23
N PHE A 468 17.66 -12.02 9.30
CA PHE A 468 16.73 -12.65 10.25
C PHE A 468 15.54 -13.34 9.57
N LEU A 469 15.32 -13.12 8.27
CA LEU A 469 14.30 -13.81 7.47
C LEU A 469 14.90 -14.87 6.51
N PHE A 470 16.23 -14.98 6.48
CA PHE A 470 17.03 -16.01 5.81
C PHE A 470 18.13 -16.44 6.78
#